data_AF-A0A7X9IA91-F1
#
_entry.id   AF-A0A7X9IA91-F1
#
_cell.length_a   1.000
_cell.length_b   1.000
_cell.length_c   1.000
_cell.angle_alpha   90.00
_cell.angle_beta   90.00
_cell.angle_gamma   90.00
#
_symmetry.space_group_name_H-M   'P 1'
#
loop_
_entity.id
_entity.type
_entity.pdbx_description
1 polymer ?
#
loop_
_entity_poly.entity_id
_entity_poly.type
_entity_poly.pdbx_seq_one_letter_code
_entity_poly.pdbx_strand_id
1 'polypeptide(L)'
;MMIRIISYIVLALILIPGCRNNNTALKRIPLAKAGNTILYYDEIPRQVTDLITKDDSMVIIRNYINNWAKRILMYQKAETNLSSELKSEIEKQLNETRINLIVYEYQQKMMLFRMDTVIAENELESYYAENEKSFYLTSNIVRALFIKLPVETPDLNRIRQLYRSDSQKDMQELEKLCFQFAEKFDDFNEDWITMERLLLELNERIADKENFLKRNSFYETSDSASVYLIKINDFRLRGSLAPFEYVMDDIKRIIWNNRRIEFIKNLETGIYNDAIKKNEFKIY
;
A
#
# COMPACT_ATOMS: atom_id res chain seq x y z
N MET A 1 50.27 60.29 51.55
CA MET A 1 50.57 59.59 50.28
C MET A 1 50.01 58.17 50.33
N MET A 2 48.69 58.05 50.55
CA MET A 2 47.97 56.79 50.84
C MET A 2 46.85 56.50 49.81
N ILE A 3 46.77 57.24 48.70
CA ILE A 3 45.56 57.24 47.84
C ILE A 3 45.83 56.81 46.39
N ARG A 4 47.10 56.56 45.99
CA ARG A 4 47.43 56.24 44.59
C ARG A 4 47.71 54.76 44.28
N ILE A 5 47.91 53.90 45.27
CA ILE A 5 48.21 52.47 45.06
C ILE A 5 46.95 51.59 45.16
N ILE A 6 45.95 52.02 45.93
CA ILE A 6 44.64 51.33 46.02
C ILE A 6 43.81 51.51 44.72
N SER A 7 44.08 52.56 43.94
CA SER A 7 43.39 52.84 42.68
C SER A 7 43.78 51.91 41.51
N TYR A 8 44.89 51.18 41.60
CA TYR A 8 45.33 50.27 40.53
C TYR A 8 44.97 48.79 40.78
N ILE A 9 44.59 48.43 42.00
CA ILE A 9 44.16 47.06 42.36
C ILE A 9 42.64 46.90 42.22
N VAL A 10 41.87 47.99 42.21
CA VAL A 10 40.41 47.98 41.98
C VAL A 10 40.04 48.00 40.49
N LEU A 11 40.97 48.36 39.59
CA LEU A 11 40.70 48.42 38.13
C LEU A 11 41.05 47.11 37.39
N ALA A 12 41.62 46.11 38.06
CA ALA A 12 41.99 44.82 37.47
C ALA A 12 41.00 43.68 37.80
N LEU A 13 39.81 44.00 38.34
CA LEU A 13 38.79 43.03 38.75
C LEU A 13 37.48 43.13 37.94
N ILE A 14 37.53 43.70 36.72
CA ILE A 14 36.41 43.71 35.79
C ILE A 14 36.92 43.26 34.43
N LEU A 15 37.06 41.95 34.26
CA LEU A 15 37.08 41.25 32.97
C LEU A 15 36.97 39.74 33.26
N ILE A 16 35.84 39.36 33.87
CA ILE A 16 35.33 38.00 33.71
C ILE A 16 34.49 38.07 32.43
N PRO A 17 34.95 37.56 31.27
CA PRO A 17 34.04 37.33 30.18
C PRO A 17 33.05 36.27 30.67
N GLY A 18 31.83 36.71 31.00
CA GLY A 18 30.74 35.80 31.24
C GLY A 18 30.58 34.92 30.00
N CYS A 19 30.87 33.63 30.15
CA CYS A 19 30.47 32.60 29.19
C CYS A 19 28.95 32.69 29.05
N ARG A 20 28.51 33.47 28.06
CA ARG A 20 27.15 33.41 27.54
C ARG A 20 27.04 32.04 26.91
N ASN A 21 26.47 31.09 27.66
CA ASN A 21 26.09 29.80 27.13
C ASN A 21 25.01 30.04 26.08
N ASN A 22 25.43 30.37 24.86
CA ASN A 22 24.62 30.33 23.67
C ASN A 22 24.34 28.85 23.38
N ASN A 23 23.51 28.25 24.21
CA ASN A 23 22.65 27.18 23.75
C ASN A 23 21.76 27.82 22.68
N THR A 24 22.21 27.81 21.43
CA THR A 24 21.34 27.83 20.26
C THR A 24 20.56 26.51 20.23
N ALA A 25 19.81 26.23 21.30
CA ALA A 25 18.61 25.44 21.19
C ALA A 25 17.71 26.27 20.29
N LEU A 26 17.40 25.77 19.10
CA LEU A 26 16.34 26.29 18.25
C LEU A 26 15.19 26.71 19.16
N LYS A 27 14.89 28.01 19.22
CA LYS A 27 13.77 28.53 20.03
C LYS A 27 12.50 27.96 19.41
N ARG A 28 12.04 26.80 19.91
CA ARG A 28 10.78 26.18 19.52
C ARG A 28 9.67 27.20 19.72
N ILE A 29 8.79 27.34 18.74
CA ILE A 29 7.73 28.36 18.75
C ILE A 29 6.57 27.80 19.59
N PRO A 30 6.25 28.37 20.77
CA PRO A 30 5.14 27.91 21.59
C PRO A 30 3.80 28.36 20.96
N LEU A 31 2.82 27.46 20.90
CA LEU A 31 1.50 27.73 20.33
C LEU A 31 0.40 27.81 21.39
N ALA A 32 0.45 26.92 22.40
CA ALA A 32 -0.55 26.88 23.46
C ALA A 32 0.02 26.21 24.72
N LYS A 33 -0.63 26.45 25.86
CA LYS A 33 -0.32 25.81 27.14
C LYS A 33 -1.59 25.19 27.73
N ALA A 34 -1.52 23.93 28.13
CA ALA A 34 -2.60 23.17 28.75
C ALA A 34 -2.11 22.57 30.08
N GLY A 35 -2.49 23.21 31.20
CA GLY A 35 -1.95 22.87 32.52
C GLY A 35 -0.44 23.06 32.57
N ASN A 36 0.31 21.97 32.75
CA ASN A 36 1.77 21.99 32.85
C ASN A 36 2.49 21.67 31.53
N THR A 37 1.76 21.42 30.44
CA THR A 37 2.33 21.05 29.13
C THR A 37 2.21 22.21 28.14
N ILE A 38 3.24 22.43 27.32
CA ILE A 38 3.27 23.44 26.25
C ILE A 38 3.29 22.70 24.91
N LEU A 39 2.41 23.10 23.98
CA LEU A 39 2.43 22.66 22.59
C LEU A 39 3.37 23.57 21.79
N TYR A 40 4.30 22.98 21.07
CA TYR A 40 5.18 23.69 20.15
C TYR A 40 4.78 23.47 18.68
N TYR A 41 5.16 24.40 17.81
CA TYR A 41 4.82 24.36 16.39
C TYR A 41 5.32 23.10 15.67
N ASP A 42 6.49 22.61 16.03
CA ASP A 42 7.11 21.39 15.48
C ASP A 42 6.43 20.08 15.95
N GLU A 43 5.48 20.15 16.90
CA GLU A 43 4.69 19.01 17.39
C GLU A 43 3.34 18.88 16.66
N ILE A 44 3.04 19.80 15.74
CA ILE A 44 1.88 19.67 14.87
C ILE A 44 2.19 18.65 13.76
N PRO A 45 1.39 17.58 13.60
CA PRO A 45 1.58 16.60 12.53
C PRO A 45 1.54 17.27 11.16
N ARG A 46 2.42 16.84 10.25
CA ARG A 46 2.52 17.42 8.90
C ARG A 46 1.21 17.34 8.11
N GLN A 47 0.42 16.30 8.35
CA GLN A 47 -0.91 16.15 7.74
C GLN A 47 -1.86 17.31 8.08
N VAL A 48 -1.69 17.94 9.24
CA VAL A 48 -2.47 19.12 9.65
C VAL A 48 -1.92 20.40 9.00
N THR A 49 -0.61 20.46 8.72
CA THR A 49 0.03 21.61 8.06
C THR A 49 -0.13 21.59 6.54
N ASP A 50 -0.29 20.42 5.93
CA ASP A 50 -0.39 20.26 4.47
C ASP A 50 -1.82 20.54 3.93
N LEU A 51 -2.83 20.53 4.82
CA LEU A 51 -4.24 20.87 4.51
C LEU A 51 -4.49 22.39 4.42
N ILE A 52 -3.44 23.21 4.48
CA ILE A 52 -3.52 24.68 4.54
C ILE A 52 -3.66 25.27 3.13
N THR A 53 -4.89 25.38 2.63
CA THR A 53 -5.26 26.50 1.74
C THR A 53 -5.39 27.76 2.61
N LYS A 54 -4.91 28.91 2.11
CA LYS A 54 -4.59 30.11 2.92
C LYS A 54 -5.74 30.61 3.82
N ASP A 55 -7.00 30.41 3.44
CA ASP A 55 -8.15 30.99 4.15
C ASP A 55 -8.75 30.09 5.26
N ASP A 56 -8.71 28.75 5.13
CA ASP A 56 -9.25 27.81 6.14
C ASP A 56 -8.22 27.38 7.22
N SER A 57 -6.97 27.79 7.04
CA SER A 57 -5.82 27.40 7.87
C SER A 57 -5.96 27.72 9.36
N MET A 58 -6.51 28.90 9.69
CA MET A 58 -6.62 29.35 11.07
C MET A 58 -7.67 28.59 11.88
N VAL A 59 -8.76 28.15 11.23
CA VAL A 59 -9.82 27.38 11.90
C VAL A 59 -9.32 25.96 12.20
N ILE A 60 -8.65 25.32 11.24
CA ILE A 60 -8.07 23.98 11.40
C ILE A 60 -7.03 23.97 12.53
N ILE A 61 -6.10 24.93 12.53
CA ILE A 61 -5.06 25.02 13.57
C ILE A 61 -5.68 25.29 14.95
N ARG A 62 -6.64 26.22 15.06
CA ARG A 62 -7.34 26.47 16.33
C ARG A 62 -8.08 25.24 16.83
N ASN A 63 -8.75 24.49 15.96
CA ASN A 63 -9.44 23.26 16.31
C ASN A 63 -8.46 22.18 16.79
N TYR A 64 -7.32 22.02 16.13
CA TYR A 64 -6.26 21.11 16.58
C TYR A 64 -5.75 21.48 17.97
N ILE A 65 -5.40 22.75 18.19
CA ILE A 65 -4.92 23.26 19.48
C ILE A 65 -5.96 23.02 20.58
N ASN A 66 -7.24 23.31 20.31
CA ASN A 66 -8.32 23.11 21.27
C ASN A 66 -8.51 21.63 21.63
N ASN A 67 -8.48 20.73 20.63
CA ASN A 67 -8.61 19.29 20.86
C ASN A 67 -7.40 18.72 21.61
N TRP A 68 -6.19 19.17 21.26
CA TRP A 68 -4.97 18.86 22.01
C TRP A 68 -5.10 19.30 23.47
N ALA A 69 -5.51 20.54 23.73
CA ALA A 69 -5.64 21.08 25.08
C ALA A 69 -6.65 20.29 25.92
N LYS A 70 -7.84 19.99 25.36
CA LYS A 70 -8.85 19.14 26.01
C LYS A 70 -8.28 17.76 26.38
N ARG A 71 -7.58 17.12 25.45
CA ARG A 71 -6.96 15.80 25.67
C ARG A 71 -5.91 15.84 26.78
N ILE A 72 -5.02 16.83 26.76
CA ILE A 72 -3.95 16.97 27.77
C ILE A 72 -4.51 17.27 29.16
N LEU A 73 -5.49 18.18 29.27
CA LEU A 73 -6.12 18.48 30.56
C LEU A 73 -6.87 17.26 31.12
N MET A 74 -7.57 16.51 30.26
CA MET A 74 -8.23 15.27 30.66
C MET A 74 -7.21 14.23 31.12
N TYR A 75 -6.11 14.04 30.38
CA TYR A 75 -5.02 13.15 30.76
C TYR A 75 -4.41 13.52 32.12
N GLN A 76 -4.09 14.79 32.35
CA GLN A 76 -3.57 15.25 33.64
C GLN A 76 -4.56 14.99 34.79
N LYS A 77 -5.86 15.16 34.54
CA LYS A 77 -6.90 14.82 35.52
C LYS A 77 -6.95 13.31 35.75
N ALA A 78 -6.94 12.49 34.71
CA ALA A 78 -6.91 11.03 34.82
C ALA A 78 -5.69 10.55 35.63
N GLU A 79 -4.50 11.09 35.35
CA GLU A 79 -3.28 10.79 36.10
C GLU A 79 -3.43 11.01 37.61
N THR A 80 -4.14 12.04 38.04
CA THR A 80 -4.36 12.27 39.49
C THR A 80 -5.44 11.40 40.13
N ASN A 81 -6.36 10.82 39.34
CA ASN A 81 -7.56 10.17 39.87
C ASN A 81 -7.63 8.65 39.63
N LEU A 82 -6.85 8.10 38.69
CA LEU A 82 -6.79 6.66 38.46
C LEU A 82 -5.96 5.95 39.54
N SER A 83 -6.32 4.71 39.87
CA SER A 83 -5.60 3.89 40.85
C SER A 83 -4.20 3.52 40.36
N SER A 84 -3.28 3.29 41.30
CA SER A 84 -1.92 2.85 41.00
C SER A 84 -1.89 1.51 40.26
N GLU A 85 -2.79 0.59 40.59
CA GLU A 85 -2.94 -0.70 39.92
C GLU A 85 -3.27 -0.55 38.44
N LEU A 86 -4.26 0.28 38.10
CA LEU A 86 -4.65 0.50 36.70
C LEU A 86 -3.52 1.13 35.90
N LYS A 87 -2.79 2.08 36.50
CA LYS A 87 -1.61 2.67 35.85
C LYS A 87 -0.51 1.65 35.59
N SER A 88 -0.25 0.77 36.56
CA SER A 88 0.75 -0.30 36.41
C SER A 88 0.36 -1.28 35.29
N GLU A 89 -0.93 -1.57 35.14
CA GLU A 89 -1.43 -2.41 34.05
C GLU A 89 -1.25 -1.72 32.69
N ILE A 90 -1.53 -0.41 32.59
CA ILE A 90 -1.27 0.37 31.38
C ILE A 90 0.23 0.35 31.04
N GLU A 91 1.12 0.56 32.00
CA GLU A 91 2.57 0.50 31.78
C GLU A 91 3.03 -0.87 31.31
N LYS A 92 2.47 -1.95 31.87
CA LYS A 92 2.75 -3.31 31.42
C LYS A 92 2.35 -3.50 29.95
N GLN A 93 1.15 -3.08 29.57
CA GLN A 93 0.66 -3.16 28.18
C GLN A 93 1.52 -2.32 27.22
N LEU A 94 1.96 -1.12 27.64
CA LEU A 94 2.87 -0.29 26.86
C LEU A 94 4.22 -0.97 26.66
N ASN A 95 4.74 -1.63 27.69
CA ASN A 95 6.00 -2.36 27.60
C ASN A 95 5.89 -3.58 26.68
N GLU A 96 4.82 -4.38 26.80
CA GLU A 96 4.55 -5.51 25.89
C GLU A 96 4.40 -5.03 24.44
N THR A 97 3.67 -3.94 24.22
CA THR A 97 3.52 -3.32 22.90
C THR A 97 4.89 -2.89 22.33
N ARG A 98 5.73 -2.26 23.15
CA ARG A 98 7.08 -1.85 22.76
C ARG A 98 7.93 -3.06 22.36
N ILE A 99 7.88 -4.14 23.14
CA ILE A 99 8.61 -5.38 22.83
C ILE A 99 8.14 -5.94 21.48
N ASN A 100 6.83 -6.09 21.29
CA ASN A 100 6.25 -6.64 20.07
C ASN A 100 6.63 -5.81 18.83
N LEU A 101 6.62 -4.48 18.95
CA LEU A 101 7.01 -3.59 17.85
C LEU A 101 8.49 -3.75 17.51
N ILE A 102 9.38 -3.82 18.50
CA ILE A 102 10.82 -4.01 18.27
C ILE A 102 11.09 -5.37 17.60
N VAL A 103 10.42 -6.43 18.08
CA VAL A 103 10.53 -7.77 17.48
C VAL A 103 10.07 -7.76 16.03
N TYR A 104 8.91 -7.15 15.75
CA TYR A 104 8.39 -7.01 14.39
C TYR A 104 9.38 -6.28 13.47
N GLU A 105 9.87 -5.11 13.88
CA GLU A 105 10.85 -4.34 13.09
C GLU A 105 12.14 -5.11 12.82
N TYR A 106 12.59 -5.90 13.80
CA TYR A 106 13.74 -6.77 13.62
C TYR A 106 13.45 -7.88 12.60
N GLN A 107 12.32 -8.57 12.70
CA GLN A 107 11.91 -9.60 11.73
C GLN A 107 11.82 -9.03 10.31
N GLN A 108 11.21 -7.85 10.15
CA GLN A 108 11.11 -7.15 8.86
C GLN A 108 12.50 -6.84 8.27
N LYS A 109 13.43 -6.32 9.08
CA LYS A 109 14.81 -6.09 8.64
C LYS A 109 15.50 -7.39 8.23
N MET A 110 15.37 -8.45 9.02
CA MET A 110 16.00 -9.74 8.72
C MET A 110 15.50 -10.33 7.41
N MET A 111 14.19 -10.23 7.13
CA MET A 111 13.64 -10.67 5.84
C MET A 111 14.25 -9.88 4.68
N LEU A 112 14.29 -8.55 4.77
CA LEU A 112 14.85 -7.70 3.71
C LEU A 112 16.31 -8.03 3.40
N PHE A 113 17.10 -8.44 4.39
CA PHE A 113 18.52 -8.74 4.21
C PHE A 113 18.81 -10.19 3.82
N ARG A 114 17.96 -11.15 4.19
CA ARG A 114 18.31 -12.58 4.14
C ARG A 114 17.28 -13.48 3.50
N MET A 115 16.06 -13.02 3.24
CA MET A 115 15.04 -13.87 2.61
C MET A 115 15.26 -13.92 1.10
N ASP A 116 15.31 -15.13 0.54
CA ASP A 116 15.39 -15.31 -0.90
C ASP A 116 14.04 -14.98 -1.56
N THR A 117 14.05 -13.98 -2.42
CA THR A 117 12.86 -13.51 -3.15
C THR A 117 12.77 -14.06 -4.57
N VAL A 118 13.81 -14.75 -5.06
CA VAL A 118 13.86 -15.27 -6.43
C VAL A 118 13.01 -16.53 -6.51
N ILE A 119 12.03 -16.53 -7.40
CA ILE A 119 11.21 -17.71 -7.71
C ILE A 119 11.58 -18.13 -9.13
N ALA A 120 12.05 -19.37 -9.28
CA ALA A 120 12.38 -19.93 -10.58
C ALA A 120 11.11 -20.43 -11.27
N GLU A 121 11.09 -20.44 -12.60
CA GLU A 121 9.90 -20.84 -13.38
C GLU A 121 9.49 -22.29 -13.11
N ASN A 122 10.46 -23.20 -12.99
CA ASN A 122 10.22 -24.60 -12.65
C ASN A 122 9.56 -24.78 -11.27
N GLU A 123 9.81 -23.88 -10.32
CA GLU A 123 9.17 -23.89 -9.00
C GLU A 123 7.69 -23.52 -9.11
N LEU A 124 7.35 -22.55 -9.97
CA LEU A 124 5.96 -22.17 -10.25
C LEU A 124 5.20 -23.33 -10.89
N GLU A 125 5.78 -23.96 -11.91
CA GLU A 125 5.18 -25.12 -12.58
C GLU A 125 4.99 -26.30 -11.64
N SER A 126 6.01 -26.61 -10.83
CA SER A 126 5.93 -27.69 -9.84
C SER A 126 4.86 -27.41 -8.80
N TYR A 127 4.79 -26.19 -8.28
CA TYR A 127 3.75 -25.79 -7.33
C TYR A 127 2.36 -25.92 -7.93
N TYR A 128 2.18 -25.50 -9.18
CA TYR A 128 0.90 -25.64 -9.88
C TYR A 128 0.49 -27.11 -10.04
N ALA A 129 1.39 -27.96 -10.52
CA ALA A 129 1.14 -29.39 -10.74
C ALA A 129 0.84 -30.15 -9.43
N GLU A 130 1.53 -29.82 -8.34
CA GLU A 130 1.29 -30.44 -7.03
C GLU A 130 -0.04 -30.00 -6.39
N ASN A 131 -0.57 -28.84 -6.77
CA ASN A 131 -1.72 -28.19 -6.15
C ASN A 131 -2.88 -27.90 -7.12
N GLU A 132 -3.00 -28.64 -8.23
CA GLU A 132 -4.03 -28.40 -9.27
C GLU A 132 -5.45 -28.27 -8.70
N LYS A 133 -5.76 -29.05 -7.65
CA LYS A 133 -7.06 -29.03 -6.96
C LYS A 133 -7.43 -27.67 -6.36
N SER A 134 -6.44 -26.83 -6.09
CA SER A 134 -6.63 -25.48 -5.55
C SER A 134 -6.87 -24.43 -6.63
N PHE A 135 -6.67 -24.77 -7.90
CA PHE A 135 -6.72 -23.84 -9.03
C PHE A 135 -7.95 -24.04 -9.94
N TYR A 136 -9.01 -24.66 -9.43
CA TYR A 136 -10.28 -24.68 -10.15
C TYR A 136 -10.93 -23.30 -10.19
N LEU A 137 -11.38 -22.89 -11.37
CA LEU A 137 -11.95 -21.57 -11.61
C LEU A 137 -13.26 -21.36 -10.84
N THR A 138 -13.36 -20.21 -10.17
CA THR A 138 -14.58 -19.79 -9.47
C THR A 138 -15.53 -18.99 -10.37
N SER A 139 -15.04 -18.45 -11.49
CA SER A 139 -15.78 -17.72 -12.52
C SER A 139 -15.33 -18.13 -13.92
N ASN A 140 -16.11 -17.73 -14.94
CA ASN A 140 -15.69 -17.90 -16.33
C ASN A 140 -14.61 -16.89 -16.66
N ILE A 141 -13.59 -17.31 -17.40
CA ILE A 141 -12.52 -16.45 -17.90
C ILE A 141 -12.43 -16.52 -19.42
N VAL A 142 -11.94 -15.45 -20.01
CA VAL A 142 -11.81 -15.28 -21.45
C VAL A 142 -10.52 -14.58 -21.81
N ARG A 143 -9.98 -14.92 -22.98
CA ARG A 143 -9.09 -14.05 -23.75
C ARG A 143 -9.91 -13.43 -24.85
N ALA A 144 -9.95 -12.11 -24.89
CA ALA A 144 -10.82 -11.41 -25.80
C ALA A 144 -10.18 -10.12 -26.30
N LEU A 145 -10.61 -9.68 -27.47
CA LEU A 145 -10.39 -8.34 -27.98
C LEU A 145 -11.70 -7.57 -27.87
N PHE A 146 -11.66 -6.39 -27.24
CA PHE A 146 -12.80 -5.50 -27.09
C PHE A 146 -12.56 -4.18 -27.83
N ILE A 147 -13.56 -3.76 -28.61
CA ILE A 147 -13.52 -2.51 -29.37
C ILE A 147 -14.84 -1.78 -29.19
N LYS A 148 -14.77 -0.50 -28.83
CA LYS A 148 -15.90 0.44 -28.75
C LYS A 148 -15.68 1.58 -29.72
N LEU A 149 -16.62 1.77 -30.64
CA LEU A 149 -16.55 2.75 -31.72
C LEU A 149 -17.81 3.63 -31.72
N PRO A 150 -17.73 4.92 -32.05
CA PRO A 150 -18.92 5.72 -32.35
C PRO A 150 -19.69 5.13 -33.55
N VAL A 151 -21.02 5.21 -33.55
CA VAL A 151 -21.85 4.70 -34.67
C VAL A 151 -21.53 5.40 -36.00
N GLU A 152 -21.08 6.66 -35.94
CA GLU A 152 -20.70 7.47 -37.11
C GLU A 152 -19.30 7.17 -37.66
N THR A 153 -18.60 6.16 -37.12
CA THR A 153 -17.24 5.81 -37.54
C THR A 153 -17.16 5.49 -39.04
N PRO A 154 -16.29 6.17 -39.82
CA PRO A 154 -16.04 5.83 -41.21
C PRO A 154 -15.51 4.39 -41.36
N ASP A 155 -15.85 3.74 -42.47
CA ASP A 155 -15.33 2.41 -42.83
C ASP A 155 -15.52 1.32 -41.76
N LEU A 156 -16.59 1.40 -40.98
CA LEU A 156 -16.91 0.41 -39.95
C LEU A 156 -16.99 -1.03 -40.50
N ASN A 157 -17.35 -1.21 -41.78
CA ASN A 157 -17.31 -2.50 -42.46
C ASN A 157 -15.88 -3.06 -42.62
N ARG A 158 -14.87 -2.20 -42.85
CA ARG A 158 -13.47 -2.62 -42.91
C ARG A 158 -13.00 -3.08 -41.53
N ILE A 159 -13.33 -2.34 -40.48
CA ILE A 159 -13.06 -2.74 -39.09
C ILE A 159 -13.73 -4.09 -38.79
N ARG A 160 -14.98 -4.29 -39.20
CA ARG A 160 -15.70 -5.58 -39.06
C ARG A 160 -15.00 -6.77 -39.73
N GLN A 161 -14.33 -6.54 -40.85
CA GLN A 161 -13.56 -7.59 -41.52
C GLN A 161 -12.24 -7.86 -40.80
N LEU A 162 -11.54 -6.80 -40.40
CA LEU A 162 -10.22 -6.89 -39.77
C LEU A 162 -10.29 -7.55 -38.40
N TYR A 163 -11.26 -7.21 -37.53
CA TYR A 163 -11.37 -7.82 -36.20
C TYR A 163 -11.71 -9.33 -36.25
N ARG A 164 -12.27 -9.82 -37.36
CA ARG A 164 -12.55 -11.24 -37.56
C ARG A 164 -11.36 -12.03 -38.10
N SER A 165 -10.32 -11.35 -38.55
CA SER A 165 -9.11 -11.98 -39.09
C SER A 165 -8.15 -12.40 -37.97
N ASP A 166 -7.37 -13.44 -38.25
CA ASP A 166 -6.25 -13.90 -37.41
C ASP A 166 -4.89 -13.52 -38.01
N SER A 167 -4.88 -12.77 -39.12
CA SER A 167 -3.65 -12.31 -39.78
C SER A 167 -2.98 -11.20 -38.98
N GLN A 168 -1.67 -11.32 -38.71
CA GLN A 168 -0.87 -10.27 -38.07
C GLN A 168 -0.98 -8.93 -38.80
N LYS A 169 -1.03 -8.96 -40.14
CA LYS A 169 -1.16 -7.74 -40.96
C LYS A 169 -2.49 -7.04 -40.73
N ASP A 170 -3.56 -7.83 -40.61
CA ASP A 170 -4.91 -7.31 -40.40
C ASP A 170 -5.07 -6.77 -38.98
N MET A 171 -4.43 -7.40 -37.99
CA MET A 171 -4.37 -6.90 -36.61
C MET A 171 -3.64 -5.55 -36.52
N GLN A 172 -2.49 -5.40 -37.20
CA GLN A 172 -1.77 -4.13 -37.25
C GLN A 172 -2.57 -3.01 -37.97
N GLU A 173 -3.38 -3.36 -38.97
CA GLU A 173 -4.28 -2.41 -39.62
C GLU A 173 -5.44 -2.03 -38.70
N LEU A 174 -6.02 -3.02 -38.00
CA LEU A 174 -7.07 -2.83 -37.02
C LEU A 174 -6.63 -1.89 -35.89
N GLU A 175 -5.46 -2.13 -35.30
CA GLU A 175 -4.89 -1.27 -34.26
C GLU A 175 -4.76 0.18 -34.72
N LYS A 176 -4.29 0.42 -35.95
CA LYS A 176 -4.18 1.77 -36.52
C LYS A 176 -5.54 2.45 -36.68
N LEU A 177 -6.55 1.73 -37.16
CA LEU A 177 -7.91 2.26 -37.31
C LEU A 177 -8.55 2.52 -35.95
N CYS A 178 -8.39 1.60 -35.01
CA CYS A 178 -8.91 1.74 -33.65
C CYS A 178 -8.23 2.89 -32.90
N PHE A 179 -6.93 3.11 -33.10
CA PHE A 179 -6.25 4.29 -32.54
C PHE A 179 -6.83 5.62 -33.06
N GLN A 180 -7.34 5.64 -34.29
CA GLN A 180 -7.93 6.84 -34.88
C GLN A 180 -9.39 7.06 -34.48
N PHE A 181 -10.18 5.99 -34.41
CA PHE A 181 -11.64 6.08 -34.34
C PHE A 181 -12.28 5.45 -33.10
N ALA A 182 -11.60 4.50 -32.44
CA ALA A 182 -12.19 3.82 -31.29
C ALA A 182 -12.18 4.71 -30.06
N GLU A 183 -13.31 4.75 -29.35
CA GLU A 183 -13.35 5.27 -27.99
C GLU A 183 -12.56 4.38 -27.04
N LYS A 184 -12.57 3.06 -27.31
CA LYS A 184 -11.81 2.07 -26.56
C LYS A 184 -11.39 0.91 -27.45
N PHE A 185 -10.13 0.50 -27.31
CA PHE A 185 -9.57 -0.71 -27.90
C PHE A 185 -8.73 -1.37 -26.82
N ASP A 186 -9.07 -2.60 -26.45
CA ASP A 186 -8.43 -3.33 -25.35
C ASP A 186 -8.37 -4.82 -25.72
N ASP A 187 -7.17 -5.33 -25.93
CA ASP A 187 -6.87 -6.76 -26.10
C ASP A 187 -6.49 -7.42 -24.77
N PHE A 188 -6.54 -6.66 -23.67
CA PHE A 188 -6.13 -7.04 -22.33
C PHE A 188 -4.69 -7.58 -22.28
N ASN A 189 -3.79 -7.09 -23.14
CA ASN A 189 -2.42 -7.60 -23.29
C ASN A 189 -2.36 -9.11 -23.60
N GLU A 190 -3.38 -9.66 -24.25
CA GLU A 190 -3.54 -11.09 -24.49
C GLU A 190 -3.72 -11.95 -23.22
N ASP A 191 -3.93 -11.32 -22.05
CA ASP A 191 -4.12 -11.99 -20.77
C ASP A 191 -5.54 -12.52 -20.59
N TRP A 192 -5.67 -13.47 -19.66
CA TRP A 192 -6.96 -13.99 -19.20
C TRP A 192 -7.65 -12.97 -18.30
N ILE A 193 -8.89 -12.63 -18.63
CA ILE A 193 -9.76 -11.78 -17.80
C ILE A 193 -11.03 -12.51 -17.39
N THR A 194 -11.66 -12.06 -16.31
CA THR A 194 -12.99 -12.58 -15.94
C THR A 194 -14.05 -12.12 -16.93
N MET A 195 -15.04 -12.98 -17.18
CA MET A 195 -16.19 -12.63 -18.01
C MET A 195 -16.93 -11.40 -17.44
N GLU A 196 -16.96 -11.24 -16.13
CA GLU A 196 -17.51 -10.06 -15.46
C GLU A 196 -16.79 -8.77 -15.87
N ARG A 197 -15.46 -8.78 -15.98
CA ARG A 197 -14.69 -7.62 -16.44
C ARG A 197 -15.06 -7.24 -17.88
N LEU A 198 -15.19 -8.22 -18.77
CA LEU A 198 -15.62 -7.98 -20.15
C LEU A 198 -17.06 -7.41 -20.22
N LEU A 199 -17.98 -7.95 -19.40
CA LEU A 199 -19.38 -7.49 -19.38
C LEU A 199 -19.55 -6.07 -18.83
N LEU A 200 -18.68 -5.65 -17.90
CA LEU A 200 -18.65 -4.26 -17.43
C LEU A 200 -18.32 -3.28 -18.56
N GLU A 201 -17.47 -3.67 -19.51
CA GLU A 201 -17.13 -2.84 -20.68
C GLU A 201 -18.29 -2.72 -21.67
N LEU A 202 -19.08 -3.79 -21.82
CA LEU A 202 -20.28 -3.82 -22.68
C LEU A 202 -21.47 -3.05 -22.11
N ASN A 203 -21.51 -2.82 -20.79
CA ASN A 203 -22.72 -2.39 -20.07
C ASN A 203 -23.95 -3.31 -20.31
N GLU A 204 -23.74 -4.57 -20.69
CA GLU A 204 -24.81 -5.52 -21.02
C GLU A 204 -24.88 -6.67 -19.99
N ARG A 205 -26.09 -7.16 -19.75
CA ARG A 205 -26.34 -8.34 -18.90
C ARG A 205 -26.61 -9.58 -19.75
N ILE A 206 -25.60 -10.41 -19.91
CA ILE A 206 -25.76 -11.74 -20.49
C ILE A 206 -26.19 -12.71 -19.40
N ALA A 207 -27.43 -13.21 -19.49
CA ALA A 207 -28.01 -14.12 -18.50
C ALA A 207 -27.29 -15.48 -18.48
N ASP A 208 -27.08 -16.08 -19.66
CA ASP A 208 -26.39 -17.37 -19.81
C ASP A 208 -24.99 -17.17 -20.41
N LYS A 209 -24.05 -16.85 -19.53
CA LYS A 209 -22.65 -16.58 -19.91
C LYS A 209 -21.97 -17.81 -20.51
N GLU A 210 -22.26 -19.01 -20.03
CA GLU A 210 -21.59 -20.22 -20.51
C GLU A 210 -22.01 -20.58 -21.93
N ASN A 211 -23.31 -20.56 -22.22
CA ASN A 211 -23.80 -20.80 -23.57
C ASN A 211 -23.39 -19.68 -24.53
N PHE A 212 -23.30 -18.43 -24.04
CA PHE A 212 -22.75 -17.34 -24.83
C PHE A 212 -21.31 -17.63 -25.27
N LEU A 213 -20.42 -18.00 -24.34
CA LEU A 213 -19.02 -18.31 -24.66
C LEU A 213 -18.87 -19.52 -25.59
N LYS A 214 -19.71 -20.56 -25.42
CA LYS A 214 -19.67 -21.75 -26.28
C LYS A 214 -20.11 -21.49 -27.73
N ARG A 215 -20.95 -20.48 -27.97
CA ARG A 215 -21.58 -20.25 -29.28
C ARG A 215 -21.01 -19.09 -30.06
N ASN A 216 -20.36 -18.14 -29.39
CA ASN A 216 -19.95 -16.89 -29.99
C ASN A 216 -18.43 -16.74 -29.92
N SER A 217 -17.73 -16.89 -31.05
CA SER A 217 -16.34 -16.44 -31.19
C SER A 217 -16.26 -14.95 -31.52
N PHE A 218 -17.32 -14.40 -32.11
CA PHE A 218 -17.46 -12.98 -32.41
C PHE A 218 -18.83 -12.52 -31.93
N TYR A 219 -18.87 -11.36 -31.29
CA TYR A 219 -20.11 -10.74 -30.84
C TYR A 219 -20.09 -9.26 -31.20
N GLU A 220 -21.23 -8.77 -31.68
CA GLU A 220 -21.43 -7.38 -32.06
C GLU A 220 -22.77 -6.92 -31.48
N THR A 221 -22.74 -5.78 -30.81
CA THR A 221 -23.94 -5.10 -30.30
C THR A 221 -23.77 -3.59 -30.47
N SER A 222 -24.86 -2.83 -30.41
CA SER A 222 -24.83 -1.39 -30.60
C SER A 222 -25.91 -0.71 -29.75
N ASP A 223 -25.58 0.45 -29.21
CA ASP A 223 -26.55 1.37 -28.62
C ASP A 223 -26.78 2.58 -29.55
N SER A 224 -27.39 3.66 -29.04
CA SER A 224 -27.67 4.85 -29.85
C SER A 224 -26.44 5.68 -30.22
N ALA A 225 -25.30 5.46 -29.55
CA ALA A 225 -24.09 6.26 -29.71
C ALA A 225 -22.88 5.42 -30.17
N SER A 226 -22.79 4.16 -29.76
CA SER A 226 -21.61 3.32 -29.96
C SER A 226 -21.94 1.92 -30.48
N VAL A 227 -21.00 1.35 -31.24
CA VAL A 227 -20.92 -0.05 -31.66
C VAL A 227 -19.83 -0.74 -30.84
N TYR A 228 -20.15 -1.92 -30.33
CA TYR A 228 -19.27 -2.75 -29.52
C TYR A 228 -18.95 -4.02 -30.29
N LEU A 229 -17.67 -4.28 -30.50
CA LEU A 229 -17.16 -5.48 -31.16
C LEU A 229 -16.33 -6.28 -30.17
N ILE A 230 -16.62 -7.58 -30.08
CA ILE A 230 -15.89 -8.53 -29.26
C ILE A 230 -15.44 -9.69 -30.11
N LYS A 231 -14.17 -10.05 -30.01
CA LYS A 231 -13.62 -11.33 -30.44
C LYS A 231 -13.23 -12.12 -29.20
N ILE A 232 -13.71 -13.35 -29.09
CA ILE A 232 -13.29 -14.30 -28.04
C ILE A 232 -12.28 -15.24 -28.67
N ASN A 233 -11.02 -15.11 -28.23
CA ASN A 233 -9.90 -15.91 -28.72
C ASN A 233 -9.84 -17.26 -28.00
N ASP A 234 -10.05 -17.28 -26.69
CA ASP A 234 -10.15 -18.50 -25.89
C ASP A 234 -11.03 -18.27 -24.65
N PHE A 235 -11.60 -19.33 -24.07
CA PHE A 235 -12.38 -19.27 -22.84
C PHE A 235 -12.19 -20.50 -21.96
N ARG A 236 -12.36 -20.32 -20.65
CA ARG A 236 -12.47 -21.42 -19.67
C ARG A 236 -13.66 -21.17 -18.77
N LEU A 237 -14.41 -22.23 -18.51
CA LEU A 237 -15.64 -22.15 -17.72
C LEU A 237 -15.31 -22.33 -16.24
N ARG A 238 -16.20 -21.80 -15.40
CA ARG A 238 -16.21 -22.07 -13.97
C ARG A 238 -16.17 -23.57 -13.72
N GLY A 239 -15.38 -23.98 -12.72
CA GLY A 239 -15.21 -25.37 -12.35
C GLY A 239 -14.28 -26.16 -13.26
N SER A 240 -13.68 -25.54 -14.28
CA SER A 240 -12.53 -26.10 -14.99
C SER A 240 -11.22 -25.68 -14.33
N LEU A 241 -10.14 -26.40 -14.63
CA LEU A 241 -8.80 -26.06 -14.14
C LEU A 241 -8.34 -24.75 -14.77
N ALA A 242 -7.91 -23.80 -13.95
CA ALA A 242 -7.41 -22.51 -14.41
C ALA A 242 -6.10 -22.70 -15.19
N PRO A 243 -5.93 -22.04 -16.35
CA PRO A 243 -4.65 -22.02 -17.05
C PRO A 243 -3.53 -21.51 -16.16
N PHE A 244 -2.33 -22.09 -16.27
CA PHE A 244 -1.16 -21.71 -15.48
C PHE A 244 -0.89 -20.20 -15.52
N GLU A 245 -0.91 -19.61 -16.71
CA GLU A 245 -0.69 -18.18 -16.94
C GLU A 245 -1.68 -17.29 -16.18
N TYR A 246 -2.94 -17.73 -15.99
CA TYR A 246 -3.94 -16.98 -15.25
C TYR A 246 -3.69 -16.94 -13.75
N VAL A 247 -3.14 -18.04 -13.18
CA VAL A 247 -2.88 -18.16 -11.74
C VAL A 247 -1.42 -17.94 -11.36
N MET A 248 -0.55 -17.66 -12.33
CA MET A 248 0.89 -17.53 -12.12
C MET A 248 1.23 -16.50 -11.03
N ASP A 249 0.59 -15.33 -11.06
CA ASP A 249 0.85 -14.30 -10.06
C ASP A 249 0.26 -14.63 -8.69
N ASP A 250 -0.82 -15.42 -8.65
CA ASP A 250 -1.37 -15.94 -7.40
C ASP A 250 -0.39 -16.93 -6.77
N ILE A 251 0.16 -17.85 -7.58
CA ILE A 251 1.18 -18.82 -7.17
C ILE A 251 2.41 -18.10 -6.62
N LYS A 252 2.94 -17.08 -7.32
CA LYS A 252 4.07 -16.27 -6.83
C LYS A 252 3.78 -15.69 -5.46
N ARG A 253 2.60 -15.11 -5.26
CA ARG A 253 2.20 -14.54 -3.96
C ARG A 253 2.11 -15.60 -2.87
N ILE A 254 1.59 -16.79 -3.19
CA ILE A 254 1.52 -17.91 -2.24
C ILE A 254 2.93 -18.36 -1.84
N ILE A 255 3.83 -18.58 -2.81
CA ILE A 255 5.22 -19.00 -2.55
C ILE A 255 5.94 -17.96 -1.68
N TRP A 256 5.86 -16.67 -2.02
CA TRP A 256 6.45 -15.61 -1.20
C TRP A 256 5.90 -15.59 0.23
N ASN A 257 4.58 -15.76 0.38
CA ASN A 257 3.97 -15.79 1.71
C ASN A 257 4.44 -17.02 2.52
N ASN A 258 4.54 -18.19 1.89
CA ASN A 258 5.04 -19.41 2.54
C ASN A 258 6.49 -19.23 2.99
N ARG A 259 7.37 -18.73 2.10
CA ARG A 259 8.77 -18.42 2.44
C ARG A 259 8.88 -17.41 3.57
N ARG A 260 8.04 -16.38 3.59
CA ARG A 260 7.97 -15.41 4.68
C ARG A 260 7.66 -16.08 6.02
N ILE A 261 6.61 -16.90 6.07
CA ILE A 261 6.21 -17.60 7.29
C ILE A 261 7.34 -18.52 7.76
N GLU A 262 7.92 -19.29 6.84
CA GLU A 262 9.01 -20.20 7.15
C GLU A 262 10.25 -19.47 7.66
N PHE A 263 10.64 -18.37 7.01
CA PHE A 263 11.78 -17.56 7.41
C PHE A 263 11.63 -17.03 8.85
N ILE A 264 10.46 -16.46 9.18
CA ILE A 264 10.19 -15.93 10.52
C ILE A 264 10.26 -17.06 11.56
N LYS A 265 9.62 -18.20 11.28
CA LYS A 265 9.65 -19.37 12.17
C LYS A 265 11.08 -19.86 12.42
N ASN A 266 11.88 -19.96 11.36
CA ASN A 266 13.27 -20.39 11.44
C ASN A 266 14.14 -19.39 12.21
N LEU A 267 13.91 -18.09 12.02
CA LEU A 267 14.60 -17.02 12.74
C LEU A 267 14.31 -17.09 14.25
N GLU A 268 13.04 -17.21 14.63
CA GLU A 268 12.62 -17.34 16.03
C GLU A 268 13.20 -18.60 16.68
N THR A 269 13.07 -19.74 15.99
CA THR A 269 13.58 -21.03 16.46
C THR A 269 15.11 -21.01 16.61
N GLY A 270 15.82 -20.36 15.68
CA GLY A 270 17.27 -20.19 15.74
C GLY A 270 17.70 -19.38 16.96
N ILE A 271 17.09 -18.21 17.18
CA ILE A 271 17.38 -17.35 18.33
C ILE A 271 17.10 -18.08 19.65
N TYR A 272 15.96 -18.78 19.73
CA TYR A 272 15.58 -19.56 20.91
C TYR A 272 16.59 -20.68 21.22
N ASN A 273 16.96 -21.46 20.21
CA ASN A 273 17.90 -22.56 20.37
C ASN A 273 19.32 -22.07 20.74
N ASP A 274 19.74 -20.94 20.19
CA ASP A 274 21.02 -20.32 20.53
C ASP A 274 21.03 -19.83 21.98
N ALA A 275 19.92 -19.25 22.46
CA ALA A 275 19.77 -18.84 23.86
C ALA A 275 19.83 -20.04 24.82
N ILE A 276 19.22 -21.18 24.46
CA ILE A 276 19.34 -22.42 25.24
C ILE A 276 20.80 -22.88 25.30
N LYS A 277 21.50 -22.95 24.16
CA LYS A 277 22.90 -23.41 24.10
C LYS A 277 23.83 -22.54 24.94
N LYS A 278 23.55 -21.23 25.02
CA LYS A 278 24.34 -20.26 25.80
C LYS A 278 23.89 -20.15 27.26
N ASN A 279 22.89 -20.92 27.69
CA ASN A 279 22.26 -20.80 29.01
C ASN A 279 21.70 -19.40 29.31
N GLU A 280 21.29 -18.66 28.27
CA GLU A 280 20.64 -17.34 28.38
C GLU A 280 19.14 -17.46 28.69
N PHE A 281 18.56 -18.66 28.54
CA PHE A 281 17.17 -18.97 28.88
C PHE A 281 17.10 -19.99 30.01
N LYS A 282 16.32 -19.69 31.05
CA LYS A 282 16.08 -20.57 32.20
C LYS A 282 14.63 -20.48 32.68
N ILE A 283 14.04 -21.63 32.97
CA ILE A 283 12.71 -21.75 33.60
C ILE A 283 12.94 -21.97 35.11
N TYR A 284 12.14 -21.31 35.95
CA TYR A 284 12.15 -21.42 37.42
C TYR A 284 10.93 -22.17 37.93
#